data_AF-A0A1Y1ZJF4-F1
#
_entry.id   AF-A0A1Y1ZJF4-F1
#
_cell.length_a   1.000
_cell.length_b   1.000
_cell.length_c   1.000
_cell.angle_alpha   90.00
_cell.angle_beta   90.00
_cell.angle_gamma   90.00
#
_symmetry.space_group_name_H-M   'P 1'
#
loop_
_entity.id
_entity.type
_entity.pdbx_description
1 polymer ?
#
loop_
_entity_poly.entity_id
_entity_poly.type
_entity_poly.pdbx_seq_one_letter_code
_entity_poly.pdbx_strand_id
1 'polypeptide(L)'
;METEPSKQKGWSLPLRHHIRSVFLFTASDIETVIIPQLLFAFSSTLTGGFRTSPAFIPTESLLRALAKACVWVFITLLVEDITNQRRPESVLEDSANKPWRPLPSGRLTPEAAQQWLLFIVPCAMAIGVILGAYKETVTLFVFVWMYNDIDGDKDVWCRNAVNMAGLSSFSAGVTAITSGPLDYNLDSSSVPFL
;
A
#
# COMPACT_ATOMS: atom_id res chain seq x y z
N MET A 1 6.04 -27.02 -36.01
CA MET A 1 4.99 -27.19 -34.99
C MET A 1 5.56 -26.61 -33.71
N GLU A 2 5.53 -25.29 -33.58
CA GLU A 2 5.98 -24.59 -32.37
C GLU A 2 4.98 -24.93 -31.26
N THR A 3 5.48 -25.55 -30.20
CA THR A 3 4.70 -25.81 -28.99
C THR A 3 4.40 -24.47 -28.34
N GLU A 4 3.11 -24.09 -28.27
CA GLU A 4 2.67 -22.96 -27.45
C GLU A 4 3.29 -23.06 -26.04
N PRO A 5 3.87 -21.98 -25.50
CA PRO A 5 4.35 -21.98 -24.13
C PRO A 5 3.16 -22.26 -23.21
N SER A 6 3.25 -23.35 -22.44
CA SER A 6 2.23 -23.74 -21.49
C SER A 6 1.90 -22.55 -20.59
N LYS A 7 0.65 -22.07 -20.64
CA LYS A 7 0.13 -21.05 -19.71
C LYS A 7 0.22 -21.62 -18.29
N GLN A 8 1.35 -21.40 -17.61
CA GLN A 8 1.55 -21.83 -16.24
C GLN A 8 0.54 -21.09 -15.37
N LYS A 9 -0.39 -21.82 -14.75
CA LYS A 9 -1.37 -21.26 -13.81
C LYS A 9 -0.60 -20.66 -12.64
N GLY A 10 -0.70 -19.34 -12.49
CA GLY A 10 0.16 -18.54 -11.62
C GLY A 10 0.21 -18.91 -10.13
N TRP A 11 -0.59 -19.87 -9.65
CA TRP A 11 -0.60 -20.37 -8.26
C TRP A 11 0.06 -21.75 -8.08
N SER A 12 0.43 -22.46 -9.15
CA SER A 12 1.04 -23.79 -9.03
C SER A 12 2.54 -23.75 -8.76
N LEU A 13 3.11 -22.57 -8.52
CA LEU A 13 4.53 -22.37 -8.28
C LEU A 13 4.87 -22.57 -6.80
N PRO A 14 6.14 -22.87 -6.46
CA PRO A 14 6.55 -23.04 -5.07
C PRO A 14 6.34 -21.77 -4.22
N LEU A 15 6.03 -21.91 -2.92
CA LEU A 15 5.83 -20.78 -1.99
C LEU A 15 7.00 -19.77 -2.02
N ARG A 16 8.25 -20.24 -2.11
CA ARG A 16 9.44 -19.39 -2.24
C ARG A 16 9.37 -18.44 -3.44
N HIS A 17 8.72 -18.87 -4.53
CA HIS A 17 8.53 -18.04 -5.72
C HIS A 17 7.59 -16.89 -5.43
N HIS A 18 6.46 -17.18 -4.78
CA HIS A 18 5.48 -16.18 -4.38
C HIS A 18 6.06 -15.16 -3.41
N ILE A 19 6.73 -15.61 -2.35
CA ILE A 19 7.39 -14.73 -1.37
C ILE A 19 8.41 -13.83 -2.07
N ARG A 20 9.24 -14.39 -2.96
CA ARG A 20 10.24 -13.61 -3.69
C ARG A 20 9.59 -12.58 -4.62
N SER A 21 8.49 -12.93 -5.29
CA SER A 21 7.78 -12.00 -6.16
C SER A 21 7.09 -10.89 -5.37
N VAL A 22 6.48 -11.20 -4.22
CA VAL A 22 5.94 -10.19 -3.30
C VAL A 22 7.04 -9.23 -2.84
N PHE A 23 8.20 -9.74 -2.41
CA PHE A 23 9.32 -8.88 -2.04
C PHE A 23 9.78 -8.00 -3.22
N LEU A 24 9.87 -8.55 -4.42
CA LEU A 24 10.33 -7.81 -5.60
C LEU A 24 9.32 -6.75 -6.08
N PHE A 25 8.03 -6.92 -5.83
CA PHE A 25 7.04 -5.86 -6.05
C PHE A 25 7.36 -4.65 -5.18
N THR A 26 7.56 -4.88 -3.88
CA THR A 26 7.70 -3.82 -2.87
C THR A 26 9.13 -3.33 -2.65
N ALA A 27 10.13 -3.93 -3.31
CA ALA A 27 11.53 -3.72 -2.97
C ALA A 27 11.98 -2.25 -3.07
N SER A 28 11.53 -1.53 -4.10
CA SER A 28 11.83 -0.10 -4.24
C SER A 28 11.14 0.76 -3.18
N ASP A 29 10.03 0.26 -2.64
CA ASP A 29 9.11 1.07 -1.83
C ASP A 29 9.21 0.78 -0.33
N ILE A 30 10.14 -0.10 0.05
CA ILE A 30 10.60 -0.24 1.44
C ILE A 30 11.15 1.10 1.95
N GLU A 31 12.03 1.74 1.18
CA GLU A 31 12.70 2.98 1.60
C GLU A 31 11.82 4.21 1.41
N THR A 32 11.01 4.25 0.35
CA THR A 32 10.19 5.41 -0.02
C THR A 32 8.83 5.45 0.68
N VAL A 33 8.28 4.29 1.07
CA VAL A 33 6.95 4.20 1.69
C VAL A 33 7.01 3.51 3.05
N ILE A 34 7.47 2.26 3.14
CA ILE A 34 7.34 1.49 4.39
C ILE A 34 8.08 2.18 5.55
N ILE A 35 9.36 2.52 5.38
CA ILE A 35 10.16 3.15 6.43
C ILE A 35 9.54 4.50 6.87
N PRO A 36 9.25 5.45 5.96
CA PRO A 36 8.59 6.70 6.34
C PRO A 36 7.26 6.52 7.08
N GLN A 37 6.41 5.59 6.62
CA GLN A 37 5.11 5.35 7.23
C GLN A 37 5.23 4.69 8.61
N LEU A 38 6.24 3.85 8.84
CA LEU A 38 6.53 3.30 10.16
C LEU A 38 7.11 4.35 11.11
N LEU A 39 7.91 5.30 10.63
CA LEU A 39 8.36 6.45 11.42
C LEU A 39 7.16 7.34 11.81
N PHE A 40 6.22 7.54 10.89
CA PHE A 40 4.98 8.26 11.18
C PHE A 40 4.12 7.51 12.21
N ALA A 41 3.98 6.18 12.08
CA ALA A 41 3.28 5.33 13.05
C ALA A 41 3.94 5.37 14.44
N PHE A 42 5.28 5.35 14.50
CA PHE A 42 6.04 5.50 15.75
C PHE A 42 5.76 6.83 16.41
N SER A 43 5.84 7.92 15.65
CA SER A 43 5.60 9.28 16.13
C SER A 43 4.16 9.44 16.62
N SER A 44 3.19 9.01 15.80
CA SER A 44 1.76 9.01 16.13
C SER A 44 1.46 8.20 17.39
N THR A 45 2.09 7.03 17.55
CA THR A 45 1.94 6.26 18.78
C THR A 45 2.44 7.08 19.96
N LEU A 46 3.69 7.58 19.95
CA LEU A 46 4.27 8.31 21.08
C LEU A 46 3.50 9.56 21.50
N THR A 47 2.85 10.25 20.57
CA THR A 47 2.07 11.46 20.85
C THR A 47 0.60 11.17 21.17
N GLY A 48 0.14 9.92 21.10
CA GLY A 48 -1.29 9.59 21.18
C GLY A 48 -2.08 10.12 19.99
N GLY A 49 -1.42 10.26 18.84
CA GLY A 49 -1.90 10.89 17.62
C GLY A 49 -1.74 12.40 17.67
N PHE A 50 -2.60 13.11 16.93
CA PHE A 50 -2.71 14.57 17.01
C PHE A 50 -3.49 15.04 18.26
N ARG A 51 -3.46 14.26 19.36
CA ARG A 51 -4.19 14.54 20.60
C ARG A 51 -3.28 15.24 21.61
N THR A 52 -3.84 16.13 22.42
CA THR A 52 -3.08 16.97 23.36
C THR A 52 -2.84 16.34 24.73
N SER A 53 -3.36 15.14 25.00
CA SER A 53 -3.20 14.48 26.29
C SER A 53 -1.98 13.57 26.32
N PRO A 54 -1.03 13.77 27.26
CA PRO A 54 0.12 12.88 27.41
C PRO A 54 -0.35 11.50 27.87
N ALA A 55 -0.21 10.50 27.00
CA ALA A 55 -0.46 9.10 27.36
C ALA A 55 0.88 8.41 27.63
N PHE A 56 1.03 7.80 28.81
CA PHE A 56 2.09 6.81 29.02
C PHE A 56 1.77 5.57 28.19
N ILE A 57 2.68 5.20 27.28
CA ILE A 57 2.49 4.04 26.41
C ILE A 57 3.48 2.95 26.79
N PRO A 58 3.02 1.80 27.31
CA PRO A 58 3.88 0.65 27.54
C PRO A 58 4.57 0.22 26.23
N THR A 59 5.85 -0.16 26.29
CA THR A 59 6.63 -0.63 25.13
C THR A 59 5.94 -1.75 24.36
N GLU A 60 5.28 -2.67 25.08
CA GLU A 60 4.47 -3.75 24.52
C GLU A 60 3.32 -3.24 23.65
N SER A 61 2.71 -2.11 24.02
CA SER A 61 1.65 -1.47 23.24
C SER A 61 2.22 -0.77 22.00
N LEU A 62 3.43 -0.21 22.09
CA LEU A 62 4.13 0.39 20.94
C LEU A 62 4.50 -0.67 19.89
N LEU A 63 5.13 -1.77 20.29
CA LEU A 63 5.51 -2.84 19.35
C LEU A 63 4.29 -3.44 18.66
N ARG A 64 3.18 -3.65 19.39
CA ARG A 64 1.91 -4.11 18.80
C ARG A 64 1.34 -3.10 17.81
N ALA A 65 1.40 -1.80 18.11
CA ALA A 65 0.92 -0.75 17.22
C ALA A 65 1.74 -0.70 15.92
N LEU A 66 3.07 -0.75 16.02
CA LEU A 66 3.98 -0.78 14.87
C LEU A 66 3.82 -2.05 14.03
N ALA A 67 3.63 -3.21 14.66
CA ALA A 67 3.39 -4.46 13.95
C ALA A 67 2.08 -4.39 13.13
N LYS A 68 1.00 -3.87 13.74
CA LYS A 68 -0.28 -3.65 13.03
C LYS A 68 -0.12 -2.67 11.87
N ALA A 69 0.55 -1.54 12.11
CA ALA A 69 0.81 -0.54 11.07
C ALA A 69 1.65 -1.15 9.93
N CYS A 70 2.69 -1.92 10.24
CA CYS A 70 3.52 -2.61 9.25
C CYS A 70 2.71 -3.58 8.39
N VAL A 71 1.87 -4.42 9.01
CA VAL A 71 0.98 -5.35 8.28
C VAL A 71 0.05 -4.59 7.34
N TRP A 72 -0.57 -3.51 7.83
CA TRP A 72 -1.50 -2.71 7.02
C TRP A 72 -0.78 -1.99 5.87
N VAL A 73 0.32 -1.28 6.13
CA VAL A 73 1.12 -0.59 5.10
C VAL A 73 1.60 -1.58 4.05
N PHE A 74 2.11 -2.74 4.47
CA PHE A 74 2.63 -3.74 3.54
C PHE A 74 1.55 -4.27 2.60
N ILE A 75 0.38 -4.65 3.13
CA ILE A 75 -0.68 -5.24 2.29
C ILE A 75 -1.31 -4.20 1.35
N THR A 76 -1.48 -2.95 1.78
CA THR A 76 -2.03 -1.89 0.93
C THR A 76 -1.01 -1.39 -0.09
N LEU A 77 0.27 -1.30 0.26
CA LEU A 77 1.36 -1.04 -0.68
C LEU A 77 1.45 -2.14 -1.74
N LEU A 78 1.31 -3.41 -1.35
CA LEU A 78 1.31 -4.51 -2.32
C LEU A 78 0.18 -4.39 -3.35
N VAL A 79 -1.00 -3.87 -2.97
CA VAL A 79 -2.08 -3.56 -3.92
C VAL A 79 -1.65 -2.45 -4.89
N GLU A 80 -1.08 -1.36 -4.36
CA GLU A 80 -0.60 -0.23 -5.17
C GLU A 80 0.46 -0.68 -6.16
N ASP A 81 1.51 -1.36 -5.69
CA ASP A 81 2.62 -1.86 -6.49
C ASP A 81 2.16 -2.77 -7.63
N ILE A 82 1.33 -3.78 -7.33
CA ILE A 82 0.85 -4.69 -8.36
C ILE A 82 -0.02 -3.94 -9.38
N THR A 83 -0.86 -3.00 -8.91
CA THR A 83 -1.73 -2.22 -9.80
C THR A 83 -0.93 -1.28 -10.71
N ASN A 84 0.12 -0.66 -10.18
CA ASN A 84 1.01 0.26 -10.87
C ASN A 84 1.91 -0.44 -11.90
N GLN A 85 2.38 -1.64 -11.58
CA GLN A 85 3.36 -2.36 -12.39
C GLN A 85 2.74 -3.25 -13.49
N ARG A 86 1.40 -3.49 -13.49
CA ARG A 86 0.78 -4.49 -14.38
C ARG A 86 0.58 -4.06 -15.83
N ARG A 87 0.61 -2.75 -16.12
CA ARG A 87 0.22 -2.22 -17.44
C ARG A 87 1.31 -2.47 -18.48
N PRO A 88 0.96 -2.66 -19.76
CA PRO A 88 1.96 -2.82 -20.82
C PRO A 88 3.00 -1.70 -20.84
N GLU A 89 2.56 -0.45 -20.67
CA GLU A 89 3.40 0.74 -20.62
C GLU A 89 4.33 0.72 -19.38
N SER A 90 3.78 0.44 -18.20
CA SER A 90 4.57 0.30 -16.97
C SER A 90 5.59 -0.83 -17.05
N VAL A 91 5.23 -1.97 -17.64
CA VAL A 91 6.16 -3.10 -17.84
C VAL A 91 7.28 -2.70 -18.79
N LEU A 92 6.98 -1.95 -19.85
CA LEU A 92 7.99 -1.46 -20.79
C LEU A 92 8.95 -0.47 -20.10
N GLU A 93 8.41 0.47 -19.33
CA GLU A 93 9.20 1.44 -18.55
C GLU A 93 10.07 0.71 -17.51
N ASP A 94 9.48 -0.19 -16.73
CA ASP A 94 10.18 -0.96 -15.71
C ASP A 94 11.20 -1.93 -16.32
N SER A 95 11.03 -2.37 -17.57
CA SER A 95 12.05 -3.18 -18.24
C SER A 95 13.36 -2.40 -18.45
N ALA A 96 13.27 -1.07 -18.60
CA ALA A 96 14.43 -0.20 -18.69
C ALA A 96 14.93 0.23 -17.30
N ASN A 97 14.02 0.67 -16.42
CA ASN A 97 14.37 1.30 -15.13
C ASN A 97 14.57 0.28 -14.00
N LYS A 98 13.73 -0.77 -13.99
CA LYS A 98 13.59 -1.74 -12.90
C LYS A 98 13.44 -3.19 -13.37
N PRO A 99 14.37 -3.73 -14.21
CA PRO A 99 14.22 -5.05 -14.85
C PRO A 99 14.10 -6.24 -13.89
N TRP A 100 14.43 -6.07 -12.61
CA TRP A 100 14.28 -7.10 -11.57
C TRP A 100 12.85 -7.23 -11.03
N ARG A 101 11.93 -6.31 -11.37
CA ARG A 101 10.52 -6.38 -10.94
C ARG A 101 9.82 -7.63 -11.47
N PRO A 102 8.76 -8.14 -10.82
CA PRO A 102 8.20 -9.44 -11.15
C PRO A 102 7.68 -9.58 -12.59
N LEU A 103 7.08 -8.53 -13.17
CA LEU A 103 6.59 -8.59 -14.56
C LEU A 103 7.72 -8.45 -15.59
N PRO A 104 8.61 -7.44 -15.53
CA PRO A 104 9.74 -7.33 -16.46
C PRO A 104 10.68 -8.54 -16.46
N SER A 105 10.93 -9.11 -15.28
CA SER A 105 11.79 -10.31 -15.15
C SER A 105 11.10 -11.62 -15.54
N GLY A 106 9.85 -11.58 -16.00
CA GLY A 106 9.10 -12.76 -16.42
C GLY A 106 8.71 -13.71 -15.28
N ARG A 107 8.78 -13.27 -14.01
CA ARG A 107 8.39 -14.08 -12.85
C ARG A 107 6.87 -14.23 -12.72
N LEU A 108 6.12 -13.27 -13.28
CA LEU A 108 4.67 -13.23 -13.24
C LEU A 108 4.15 -12.61 -14.54
N THR A 109 3.06 -13.15 -15.11
CA THR A 109 2.39 -12.51 -16.25
C THR A 109 1.44 -11.41 -15.76
N PRO A 110 1.07 -10.43 -16.61
CA PRO A 110 0.06 -9.42 -16.27
C PRO A 110 -1.28 -10.02 -15.82
N GLU A 111 -1.72 -11.11 -16.44
CA GLU A 111 -2.97 -11.79 -16.07
C GLU A 111 -2.86 -12.46 -14.70
N ALA A 112 -1.71 -13.05 -14.38
CA ALA A 112 -1.47 -13.62 -13.06
C ALA A 112 -1.39 -12.54 -11.97
N ALA A 113 -0.79 -11.39 -12.28
CA ALA A 113 -0.81 -10.22 -11.40
C ALA A 113 -2.25 -9.71 -11.15
N GLN A 114 -3.08 -9.65 -12.19
CA GLN A 114 -4.50 -9.33 -12.07
C GLN A 114 -5.25 -10.34 -11.20
N GLN A 115 -4.96 -11.63 -11.34
CA GLN A 115 -5.54 -12.68 -10.49
C GLN A 115 -5.12 -12.51 -9.03
N TRP A 116 -3.88 -12.09 -8.75
CA TRP A 116 -3.45 -11.81 -7.37
C TRP A 116 -4.25 -10.66 -6.77
N LEU A 117 -4.52 -9.59 -7.53
CA LEU A 117 -5.33 -8.46 -7.05
C LEU A 117 -6.74 -8.89 -6.62
N LEU A 118 -7.36 -9.87 -7.30
CA LEU A 118 -8.68 -10.40 -6.90
C LEU A 118 -8.71 -10.97 -5.47
N PHE A 119 -7.56 -11.41 -4.94
CA PHE A 119 -7.44 -11.89 -3.56
C PHE A 119 -6.86 -10.84 -2.61
N ILE A 120 -5.83 -10.11 -3.05
CA ILE A 120 -5.10 -9.17 -2.20
C ILE A 120 -5.99 -7.97 -1.85
N VAL A 121 -6.80 -7.45 -2.78
CA VAL A 121 -7.67 -6.29 -2.53
C VAL A 121 -8.70 -6.60 -1.42
N PRO A 122 -9.50 -7.69 -1.48
CA PRO A 122 -10.38 -8.07 -0.37
C PRO A 122 -9.65 -8.32 0.95
N CYS A 123 -8.47 -8.95 0.92
CA CYS A 123 -7.66 -9.17 2.12
C CYS A 123 -7.21 -7.85 2.75
N ALA A 124 -6.70 -6.91 1.95
CA ALA A 124 -6.30 -5.60 2.40
C ALA A 124 -7.48 -4.80 2.98
N MET A 125 -8.65 -4.86 2.33
CA MET A 125 -9.89 -4.28 2.86
C MET A 125 -10.28 -4.86 4.21
N ALA A 126 -10.25 -6.20 4.35
CA ALA A 126 -10.55 -6.87 5.61
C ALA A 126 -9.57 -6.47 6.71
N ILE A 127 -8.27 -6.42 6.40
CA ILE A 127 -7.23 -5.94 7.34
C ILE A 127 -7.49 -4.48 7.73
N GLY A 128 -7.84 -3.61 6.79
CA GLY A 128 -8.23 -2.23 7.05
C GLY A 128 -9.41 -2.13 8.01
N VAL A 129 -10.46 -2.95 7.84
CA VAL A 129 -11.60 -3.01 8.76
C VAL A 129 -11.18 -3.51 10.14
N ILE A 130 -10.45 -4.62 10.21
CA ILE A 130 -10.01 -5.23 11.48
C ILE A 130 -9.12 -4.28 12.29
N LEU A 131 -8.29 -3.50 11.61
CA LEU A 131 -7.35 -2.57 12.24
C LEU A 131 -7.91 -1.15 12.42
N GLY A 132 -9.15 -0.88 12.00
CA GLY A 132 -9.82 0.42 12.18
C GLY A 132 -9.41 1.50 11.18
N ALA A 133 -8.78 1.14 10.05
CA ALA A 133 -8.32 2.03 8.99
C ALA A 133 -9.10 1.85 7.67
N TYR A 134 -10.39 1.52 7.74
CA TYR A 134 -11.18 1.19 6.54
C TYR A 134 -11.38 2.39 5.62
N LYS A 135 -11.59 3.60 6.16
CA LYS A 135 -11.80 4.82 5.36
C LYS A 135 -10.55 5.15 4.56
N GLU A 136 -9.40 4.99 5.19
CA GLU A 136 -8.07 5.25 4.64
C GLU A 136 -7.71 4.18 3.61
N THR A 137 -8.09 2.92 3.84
CA THR A 137 -7.93 1.83 2.87
C THR A 137 -8.76 2.08 1.61
N VAL A 138 -10.05 2.44 1.74
CA VAL A 138 -10.90 2.78 0.59
C VAL A 138 -10.35 4.00 -0.15
N THR A 139 -10.02 5.07 0.57
CA THR A 139 -9.48 6.31 0.00
C THR A 139 -8.19 6.03 -0.78
N LEU A 140 -7.27 5.25 -0.22
CA LEU A 140 -6.05 4.84 -0.91
C LEU A 140 -6.37 4.07 -2.19
N PHE A 141 -7.29 3.11 -2.16
CA PHE A 141 -7.65 2.33 -3.35
C PHE A 141 -8.34 3.16 -4.42
N VAL A 142 -9.13 4.17 -4.03
CA VAL A 142 -9.65 5.17 -4.96
C VAL A 142 -8.50 5.91 -5.64
N PHE A 143 -7.48 6.37 -4.91
CA PHE A 143 -6.33 7.04 -5.52
C PHE A 143 -5.46 6.12 -6.38
N VAL A 144 -5.26 4.86 -5.97
CA VAL A 144 -4.58 3.85 -6.80
C VAL A 144 -5.32 3.63 -8.11
N TRP A 145 -6.65 3.50 -8.05
CA TRP A 145 -7.50 3.39 -9.24
C TRP A 145 -7.48 4.67 -10.08
N MET A 146 -7.48 5.85 -9.45
CA MET A 146 -7.40 7.13 -10.16
C MET A 146 -6.08 7.29 -10.91
N TYR A 147 -4.97 6.98 -10.23
CA TYR A 147 -3.63 7.06 -10.78
C TYR A 147 -3.50 6.15 -12.00
N ASN A 148 -3.95 4.91 -11.84
CA ASN A 148 -3.85 3.90 -12.87
C ASN A 148 -5.04 4.03 -13.82
N ASP A 149 -6.17 3.45 -13.49
CA ASP A 149 -7.26 3.08 -14.41
C ASP A 149 -8.00 4.22 -15.11
N ILE A 150 -7.76 5.50 -14.75
CA ILE A 150 -8.31 6.66 -15.46
C ILE A 150 -7.26 7.70 -15.86
N ASP A 151 -6.00 7.27 -16.05
CA ASP A 151 -4.92 8.10 -16.59
C ASP A 151 -4.49 9.30 -15.69
N GLY A 152 -4.62 9.15 -14.37
CA GLY A 152 -4.18 10.16 -13.40
C GLY A 152 -2.66 10.42 -13.40
N ASP A 153 -1.89 9.56 -14.06
CA ASP A 153 -0.43 9.62 -14.17
C ASP A 153 0.10 10.39 -15.39
N LYS A 154 -0.76 10.75 -16.36
CA LYS A 154 -0.33 11.36 -17.63
C LYS A 154 0.12 12.82 -17.52
N ASP A 155 -0.57 13.61 -16.69
CA ASP A 155 -0.22 15.01 -16.46
C ASP A 155 0.62 15.17 -15.18
N VAL A 156 1.62 16.05 -15.22
CA VAL A 156 2.55 16.22 -14.10
C VAL A 156 1.87 16.71 -12.83
N TRP A 157 0.86 17.57 -12.94
CA TRP A 157 0.14 18.10 -11.78
C TRP A 157 -0.82 17.06 -11.23
N CYS A 158 -1.58 16.40 -12.10
CA CYS A 158 -2.49 15.32 -11.72
C CYS A 158 -1.72 14.19 -11.02
N ARG A 159 -0.61 13.74 -11.62
CA ARG A 159 0.23 12.67 -11.10
C ARG A 159 0.75 12.99 -9.70
N ASN A 160 1.29 14.18 -9.51
CA ASN A 160 1.79 14.60 -8.19
C ASN A 160 0.66 14.77 -7.17
N ALA A 161 -0.49 15.29 -7.58
CA ALA A 161 -1.65 15.46 -6.70
C ALA A 161 -2.19 14.11 -6.21
N VAL A 162 -2.37 13.14 -7.12
CA VAL A 162 -2.85 11.79 -6.78
C VAL A 162 -1.83 11.04 -5.94
N ASN A 163 -0.52 11.13 -6.26
CA ASN A 163 0.53 10.53 -5.44
C ASN A 163 0.59 11.12 -4.03
N MET A 164 0.49 12.45 -3.91
CA MET A 164 0.44 13.12 -2.62
C MET A 164 -0.76 12.64 -1.80
N ALA A 165 -1.93 12.54 -2.43
CA ALA A 165 -3.15 12.09 -1.75
C ALA A 165 -3.08 10.60 -1.35
N GLY A 166 -2.50 9.75 -2.19
CA GLY A 166 -2.21 8.35 -1.88
C GLY A 166 -1.25 8.21 -0.69
N LEU A 167 -0.11 8.90 -0.71
CA LEU A 167 0.85 8.91 0.39
C LEU A 167 0.25 9.46 1.69
N SER A 168 -0.58 10.49 1.60
CA SER A 168 -1.31 11.03 2.75
C SER A 168 -2.30 10.02 3.33
N SER A 169 -2.90 9.18 2.49
CA SER A 169 -3.80 8.11 2.93
C SER A 169 -3.06 7.03 3.74
N PHE A 170 -1.80 6.73 3.41
CA PHE A 170 -0.96 5.88 4.26
C PHE A 170 -0.74 6.51 5.64
N SER A 171 -0.37 7.79 5.68
CA SER A 171 -0.13 8.51 6.94
C SER A 171 -1.39 8.58 7.82
N ALA A 172 -2.54 8.85 7.21
CA ALA A 172 -3.83 8.82 7.89
C ALA A 172 -4.14 7.42 8.43
N GLY A 173 -3.94 6.36 7.63
CA GLY A 173 -4.26 4.99 8.02
C GLY A 173 -3.40 4.48 9.17
N VAL A 174 -2.08 4.72 9.15
CA VAL A 174 -1.24 4.35 10.29
C VAL A 174 -1.57 5.15 11.55
N THR A 175 -2.06 6.39 11.41
CA THR A 175 -2.57 7.17 12.54
C THR A 175 -3.84 6.58 13.11
N ALA A 176 -4.78 6.17 12.24
CA ALA A 176 -6.01 5.50 12.66
C ALA A 176 -5.71 4.20 13.43
N ILE A 177 -4.71 3.44 12.98
CA ILE A 177 -4.29 2.18 13.63
C ILE A 177 -3.63 2.43 14.99
N THR A 178 -2.79 3.45 15.10
CA THR A 178 -1.98 3.72 16.30
C THR A 178 -2.74 4.52 17.36
N SER A 179 -3.66 5.38 16.94
CA SER A 179 -4.33 6.37 17.79
C SER A 179 -5.86 6.22 17.84
N GLY A 180 -6.40 5.22 17.12
CA GLY A 180 -7.83 4.98 16.96
C GLY A 180 -8.44 5.74 15.76
N PRO A 181 -9.67 5.39 15.36
CA PRO A 181 -10.30 5.93 14.16
C PRO A 181 -10.29 7.47 14.13
N LEU A 182 -9.97 8.02 12.97
CA LEU A 182 -9.97 9.46 12.75
C LEU A 182 -11.39 10.00 12.61
N ASP A 183 -11.68 11.08 13.34
CA ASP A 183 -12.88 11.87 13.13
C ASP A 183 -12.62 12.87 12.01
N TYR A 184 -13.39 12.76 10.93
CA TYR A 184 -13.32 13.64 9.76
C TYR A 184 -14.44 14.69 9.76
N ASN A 185 -15.26 14.74 10.82
CA ASN A 185 -16.29 15.75 10.96
C ASN A 185 -15.65 17.13 11.17
N LEU A 186 -16.25 18.14 10.53
CA LEU A 186 -15.82 19.55 10.64
C LEU A 186 -16.36 20.24 11.92
N ASP A 187 -17.08 19.53 12.78
CA ASP A 187 -17.64 20.12 14.00
C ASP A 187 -16.51 20.52 14.96
N SER A 188 -16.48 21.82 15.25
CA SER A 188 -15.36 22.61 15.73
C SER A 188 -14.94 22.40 17.20
N SER A 189 -15.13 21.21 17.77
CA SER A 189 -14.71 20.92 19.15
C SER A 189 -13.41 20.13 19.25
N SER A 190 -12.84 19.69 18.13
CA SER A 190 -11.71 18.73 18.11
C SER A 190 -10.62 19.05 17.09
N VAL A 191 -10.48 20.31 16.66
CA VAL A 191 -9.33 20.77 15.87
C VAL A 191 -8.31 21.38 16.85
N PRO A 192 -7.16 20.75 17.13
CA PRO A 192 -6.14 21.34 18.01
C PRO A 192 -5.21 22.32 17.27
N PHE A 193 -5.39 22.52 15.96
CA PHE A 193 -4.40 23.17 15.09
C PHE A 193 -4.97 24.18 14.06
N LEU A 194 -6.15 24.74 14.32
CA LEU A 194 -6.59 26.02 13.75
C LEU A 194 -7.03 26.93 14.91
#